data_AF-A0A7C5DRR9-F1
#
_entry.id   AF-A0A7C5DRR9-F1
#
_cell.length_a   1.000
_cell.length_b   1.000
_cell.length_c   1.000
_cell.angle_alpha   90.00
_cell.angle_beta   90.00
_cell.angle_gamma   90.00
#
_symmetry.space_group_name_H-M   'P 1'
#
loop_
_entity.id
_entity.type
_entity.pdbx_description
1 polymer ?
#
loop_
_entity_poly.entity_id
_entity_poly.type
_entity_poly.pdbx_seq_one_letter_code
_entity_poly.pdbx_strand_id
1 'polypeptide(L)' 'MAHKKAGGSSKNGRDSNGQRRGVKRYGGQIVNAGNILVRQLGTRIHPGENVGLGKD' A
#
# COMPACT_ATOMS: atom_id res chain seq x y z
N MET A 1 -21.71 6.58 -46.66
CA MET A 1 -20.58 5.64 -46.48
C MET A 1 -19.56 6.27 -45.54
N ALA A 2 -19.42 5.66 -44.35
CA ALA A 2 -18.42 5.84 -43.30
C ALA A 2 -17.80 7.24 -43.06
N HIS A 3 -18.44 8.03 -42.17
CA HIS A 3 -17.68 8.96 -41.35
C HIS A 3 -16.69 8.15 -40.51
N LYS A 4 -15.40 8.47 -40.69
CA LYS A 4 -14.26 7.90 -39.98
C LYS A 4 -14.61 7.80 -38.50
N LYS A 5 -14.57 6.58 -37.92
CA LYS A 5 -14.71 6.38 -36.47
C LYS A 5 -13.70 7.32 -35.79
N ALA A 6 -14.20 8.37 -35.14
CA ALA A 6 -13.37 9.18 -34.26
C ALA A 6 -12.93 8.24 -33.14
N GLY A 7 -11.70 7.74 -33.25
CA GLY A 7 -11.11 6.85 -32.26
C GLY A 7 -11.10 7.58 -30.93
N GLY A 8 -11.87 7.08 -29.97
CA GLY A 8 -11.90 7.62 -28.62
C GLY A 8 -10.50 7.53 -28.03
N SER A 9 -9.83 8.67 -27.87
CA SER A 9 -8.59 8.75 -27.11
C SER A 9 -8.91 8.42 -25.66
N SER A 10 -8.34 7.32 -25.15
CA SER A 10 -8.41 7.04 -23.72
C SER A 10 -7.59 8.11 -23.00
N LYS A 11 -8.27 8.93 -22.18
CA LYS A 11 -7.66 9.98 -21.36
C LYS A 11 -7.15 9.45 -20.01
N ASN A 12 -7.37 8.16 -19.74
CA ASN A 12 -7.11 7.53 -18.45
C ASN A 12 -6.00 6.48 -18.63
N GLY A 13 -4.75 6.91 -18.44
CA GLY A 13 -3.56 6.05 -18.53
C GLY A 13 -2.53 6.30 -17.43
N ARG A 14 -2.93 6.96 -16.34
CA ARG A 14 -2.06 7.27 -15.20
C ARG A 14 -2.38 6.34 -14.05
N ASP A 15 -1.37 5.63 -13.57
CA ASP A 15 -1.42 4.88 -12.32
C ASP A 15 -0.16 5.18 -11.50
N SER A 16 -0.28 5.03 -10.19
CA SER A 16 0.86 5.12 -9.27
C SER A 16 1.50 3.74 -9.10
N ASN A 17 2.80 3.70 -8.80
CA ASN A 17 3.45 2.45 -8.45
C ASN A 17 2.80 1.80 -7.21
N GLY A 18 3.05 0.52 -6.98
CA GLY A 18 2.60 -0.17 -5.77
C GLY A 18 3.43 0.22 -4.53
N GLN A 19 2.75 0.62 -3.45
CA GLN A 19 3.39 1.15 -2.24
C GLN A 19 3.90 0.06 -1.28
N ARG A 20 3.72 -1.22 -1.65
CA ARG A 20 4.15 -2.40 -0.86
C ARG A 20 3.71 -2.33 0.60
N ARG A 21 2.51 -1.80 0.85
CA ARG A 21 1.86 -1.81 2.17
C ARG A 21 1.49 -3.25 2.57
N GLY A 22 1.17 -3.45 3.84
CA GLY A 22 0.75 -4.72 4.41
C GLY A 22 1.64 -5.19 5.56
N VAL A 23 1.30 -6.38 6.04
CA VAL A 23 2.00 -7.06 7.13
C VAL A 23 3.37 -7.52 6.65
N LYS A 24 4.39 -7.29 7.49
CA LYS A 24 5.79 -7.68 7.25
C LYS A 24 6.22 -8.83 8.13
N ARG A 25 5.62 -8.95 9.32
CA ARG A 25 5.82 -10.07 10.25
C ARG A 25 4.49 -10.53 10.79
N TYR A 26 4.29 -11.85 10.77
CA TYR A 26 3.08 -12.50 11.27
C TYR A 26 3.31 -13.03 12.68
N GLY A 27 2.23 -13.45 13.35
CA GLY A 27 2.30 -14.02 14.70
C GLY A 27 3.21 -15.25 14.76
N GLY A 28 3.96 -15.38 15.85
CA GLY A 28 4.90 -16.49 16.08
C GLY A 28 6.28 -16.33 15.42
N GLN A 29 6.51 -15.25 14.68
CA GLN A 29 7.82 -14.97 14.11
C GLN A 29 8.72 -14.24 15.12
N ILE A 30 10.00 -14.65 15.18
CA ILE A 30 11.00 -13.97 16.00
C ILE A 30 11.31 -12.62 15.37
N VAL A 31 11.27 -11.57 16.17
CA VAL A 31 11.60 -10.19 15.76
C VAL A 31 12.58 -9.55 16.72
N ASN A 32 13.49 -8.75 16.16
CA ASN A 32 14.40 -7.91 16.92
C ASN A 32 13.76 -6.54 17.15
N ALA A 33 14.24 -5.81 18.16
CA ALA A 33 13.84 -4.42 18.37
C ALA A 33 14.12 -3.57 17.12
N GLY A 34 13.16 -2.73 16.74
CA GLY A 34 13.23 -1.89 15.53
C GLY A 34 12.71 -2.55 14.26
N ASN A 35 12.34 -3.84 14.27
CA ASN A 35 11.71 -4.47 13.12
C ASN A 35 10.32 -3.86 12.83
N ILE A 36 10.04 -3.62 11.55
CA ILE A 36 8.70 -3.19 11.10
C ILE A 36 7.77 -4.40 11.07
N LEU A 37 6.63 -4.31 11.75
CA LEU A 37 5.61 -5.37 11.77
C LEU A 37 4.55 -5.18 10.67
N VAL A 38 4.10 -3.94 10.45
CA VAL A 38 3.08 -3.58 9.46
C VAL A 38 3.43 -2.25 8.84
N ARG A 39 3.24 -2.10 7.52
CA ARG A 39 3.27 -0.80 6.84
C ARG A 39 1.90 -0.48 6.29
N GLN A 40 1.31 0.61 6.74
CA GLN A 40 -0.07 0.97 6.43
C GLN A 40 -0.17 2.44 6.01
N LEU A 41 -1.36 2.88 5.59
CA LEU A 41 -1.69 4.30 5.48
C LEU A 41 -2.87 4.57 6.38
N GLY A 42 -2.69 5.54 7.27
CA GLY A 42 -3.52 5.64 8.46
C GLY A 42 -3.35 4.43 9.37
N THR A 43 -4.07 4.45 10.48
CA THR A 43 -3.90 3.47 11.56
C THR A 43 -5.01 2.42 11.53
N ARG A 44 -4.94 1.45 10.60
CA ARG A 44 -5.91 0.34 10.56
C ARG A 44 -5.66 -0.67 11.68
N ILE A 45 -4.39 -0.93 11.96
CA ILE A 45 -3.95 -1.74 13.10
C ILE A 45 -3.28 -0.80 14.08
N HIS A 46 -3.80 -0.76 15.30
CA HIS A 46 -3.23 0.02 16.39
C HIS A 46 -2.04 -0.73 17.00
N PRO A 47 -0.96 -0.02 17.40
CA PRO A 47 0.15 -0.64 18.10
C PRO A 47 -0.33 -1.25 19.43
N GLY A 48 0.17 -2.45 19.73
CA GLY A 48 -0.01 -3.08 21.04
C GLY A 48 1.15 -2.76 21.98
N GLU A 49 1.29 -3.56 23.03
CA GLU A 49 2.39 -3.45 23.97
C GLU A 49 3.76 -3.64 23.27
N ASN A 50 4.76 -2.84 23.64
CA ASN A 50 6.13 -2.87 23.11
C ASN A 50 6.27 -2.62 21.59
N VAL A 51 5.25 -2.02 20.95
CA VAL A 51 5.28 -1.64 19.53
C VAL A 51 5.04 -0.14 19.40
N GLY A 52 5.88 0.55 18.62
CA GLY A 52 5.69 1.97 18.29
C GLY A 52 4.85 2.19 17.03
N LEU A 53 4.21 3.36 16.92
CA LEU A 53 3.56 3.83 15.70
C LEU A 53 4.42 4.91 15.04
N GLY A 54 4.79 4.70 13.77
CA GLY A 54 5.49 5.69 12.96
C GLY A 54 4.57 6.80 12.45
N LYS A 55 5.17 7.88 11.93
CA LYS A 55 4.45 9.00 11.27
C LYS A 55 4.21 8.74 9.76
N ASP A 56 4.67 7.61 9.25
CA ASP A 56 4.73 7.28 7.82
C ASP A 56 3.39 7.30 7.07
#